data_AF-A0A7C7PGL1-F1
#
_entry.id   AF-A0A7C7PGL1-F1
#
_cell.length_a   1.000
_cell.length_b   1.000
_cell.length_c   1.000
_cell.angle_alpha   90.00
_cell.angle_beta   90.00
_cell.angle_gamma   90.00
#
_symmetry.space_group_name_H-M   'P 1'
#
loop_
_entity.id
_entity.type
_entity.pdbx_description
1 polymer ?
#
loop_
_entity_poly.entity_id
_entity_poly.type
_entity_poly.pdbx_seq_one_letter_code
_entity_poly.pdbx_strand_id
1 'polypeptide(L)' 'DILLWGDLRIEAPHLKIPHPRLHERGFALAPLLEIDPSLVHPSYAVALKAFYEQLPEAEKPFILEV' A
#
# COMPACT_ATOMS: atom_id res chain seq x y z
N ASP A 1 4.47 -5.96 9.90
CA ASP A 1 3.74 -6.57 8.76
C ASP A 1 4.62 -6.66 7.54
N ILE A 2 4.50 -7.73 6.75
CA ILE A 2 5.01 -7.75 5.38
C ILE A 2 3.91 -7.18 4.49
N LEU A 3 4.18 -6.06 3.82
CA LEU A 3 3.19 -5.35 2.99
C LEU A 3 3.16 -5.90 1.56
N LEU A 4 4.33 -6.01 0.94
CA LEU A 4 4.56 -6.45 -0.44
C LEU A 4 5.85 -7.26 -0.51
N TRP A 5 5.91 -8.17 -1.49
CA TRP A 5 7.14 -8.89 -1.82
C TRP A 5 7.17 -9.15 -3.33
N GLY A 6 7.62 -8.16 -4.10
CA GLY A 6 7.45 -8.19 -5.56
C GLY A 6 6.00 -8.50 -5.95
N ASP A 7 5.83 -9.43 -6.90
CA ASP A 7 4.52 -9.90 -7.36
C ASP A 7 3.99 -11.12 -6.59
N LEU A 8 4.65 -11.49 -5.48
CA LEU A 8 4.32 -12.69 -4.72
C LEU A 8 2.92 -12.57 -4.09
N ARG A 9 2.13 -13.63 -4.28
CA ARG A 9 0.82 -13.80 -3.63
C ARG A 9 0.88 -15.00 -2.70
N ILE A 10 0.73 -14.75 -1.40
CA ILE A 10 0.68 -15.80 -0.38
C ILE A 10 -0.64 -15.69 0.36
N GLU A 11 -1.34 -16.82 0.46
CA GLU A 11 -2.48 -17.02 1.34
C GLU A 11 -2.20 -18.21 2.26
N ALA A 12 -1.70 -17.92 3.45
CA ALA A 12 -1.43 -18.92 4.48
C ALA A 12 -2.11 -18.52 5.80
N PRO A 13 -2.33 -19.46 6.74
CA PRO A 13 -3.00 -19.17 8.02
C PRO A 13 -2.37 -18.02 8.82
N HIS A 14 -1.06 -17.80 8.68
CA HIS A 14 -0.32 -16.79 9.44
C HIS A 14 0.38 -15.74 8.57
N LEU A 15 0.23 -15.80 7.24
CA LEU A 15 0.88 -14.87 6.33
C LEU A 15 -0.02 -14.60 5.12
N LYS A 16 -0.25 -13.31 4.85
CA LYS A 16 -0.93 -12.86 3.64
C LYS A 16 -0.09 -11.79 2.96
N ILE A 17 0.27 -12.03 1.70
CA ILE A 17 1.01 -11.09 0.85
C ILE A 17 0.25 -10.98 -0.48
N PRO A 18 -0.01 -9.77 -1.01
CA PRO A 18 0.12 -8.48 -0.34
C PRO A 18 -0.71 -8.41 0.95
N HIS A 19 -0.32 -7.55 1.90
CA HIS A 19 -1.05 -7.39 3.16
C HIS A 19 -2.52 -7.02 2.84
N PRO A 20 -3.52 -7.73 3.42
CA PRO A 20 -4.91 -7.68 2.95
C PRO A 20 -5.53 -6.28 3.03
N ARG A 21 -5.08 -5.46 3.99
CA ARG A 21 -5.55 -4.09 4.22
C ARG A 21 -4.54 -3.01 3.81
N LEU A 22 -3.55 -3.36 2.98
CA LEU A 22 -2.54 -2.38 2.53
C LEU A 22 -3.19 -1.16 1.87
N HIS A 23 -4.14 -1.42 0.96
CA HIS A 23 -4.83 -0.40 0.18
C HIS A 23 -5.75 0.52 0.99
N GLU A 24 -6.01 0.22 2.26
CA GLU A 24 -6.88 1.00 3.15
C GLU A 24 -6.09 1.92 4.10
N ARG A 25 -4.76 1.78 4.17
CA ARG A 25 -3.93 2.37 5.23
C ARG A 25 -3.04 3.46 4.65
N GLY A 26 -3.45 4.72 4.76
CA GLY A 26 -2.70 5.86 4.22
C GLY A 26 -1.28 5.98 4.80
N PHE A 27 -1.10 5.70 6.09
CA PHE A 27 0.22 5.70 6.74
C PHE A 27 1.17 4.61 6.25
N ALA A 28 0.67 3.54 5.61
CA ALA A 28 1.51 2.53 4.96
C ALA A 28 1.73 2.85 3.48
N LEU A 29 0.71 3.37 2.79
CA LEU A 29 0.79 3.73 1.37
C LEU A 29 1.68 4.96 1.13
N ALA A 30 1.58 6.00 1.95
CA ALA A 30 2.35 7.23 1.78
C ALA A 30 3.88 6.99 1.74
N PRO A 31 4.51 6.33 2.74
CA PRO A 31 5.95 6.08 2.68
C PRO A 31 6.34 5.12 1.55
N LEU A 32 5.48 4.18 1.15
CA LEU A 32 5.76 3.32 -0.01
C LEU A 32 5.79 4.11 -1.32
N LEU A 33 4.86 5.06 -1.48
CA LEU A 33 4.78 5.92 -2.66
C LEU A 33 5.88 6.99 -2.70
N GLU A 34 6.39 7.40 -1.54
CA GLU A 34 7.58 8.25 -1.43
C GLU A 34 8.84 7.53 -1.92
N ILE A 35 8.96 6.23 -1.61
CA ILE A 35 10.08 5.39 -2.06
C ILE A 35 9.97 5.07 -3.55
N ASP A 36 8.80 4.61 -4.00
CA ASP A 36 8.53 4.29 -5.40
C ASP A 36 7.05 4.55 -5.76
N PRO A 37 6.75 5.65 -6.49
CA PRO A 37 5.38 5.98 -6.86
C PRO A 37 4.81 5.08 -7.97
N SER A 38 5.63 4.25 -8.61
CA SER A 38 5.23 3.34 -9.69
C SER A 38 4.73 1.98 -9.21
N LEU A 39 4.76 1.72 -7.90
CA LEU A 39 4.32 0.47 -7.31
C LEU A 39 2.86 0.13 -7.67
N VAL A 40 2.66 -1.13 -8.05
CA VAL A 40 1.36 -1.70 -8.41
C VAL A 40 0.96 -2.75 -7.39
N HIS A 41 -0.30 -2.76 -6.96
CA HIS A 41 -0.83 -3.78 -6.07
C HIS A 41 -0.92 -5.13 -6.79
N PRO A 42 -0.19 -6.19 -6.35
CA PRO A 42 -0.11 -7.46 -7.07
C PRO A 42 -1.46 -8.10 -7.33
N SER A 43 -2.39 -8.08 -6.37
CA SER A 43 -3.71 -8.72 -6.52
C SER A 43 -4.70 -7.98 -7.43
N TYR A 44 -4.66 -6.64 -7.45
CA TYR A 44 -5.63 -5.83 -8.20
C TYR A 44 -5.07 -5.35 -9.56
N ALA A 45 -3.75 -5.45 -9.77
CA ALA A 45 -3.05 -4.85 -10.92
C ALA A 45 -3.34 -3.34 -11.07
N VAL A 46 -3.53 -2.65 -9.95
CA VAL A 46 -3.81 -1.21 -9.88
C VAL A 46 -2.67 -0.52 -9.15
N ALA A 47 -2.27 0.68 -9.62
CA ALA A 47 -1.24 1.48 -8.97
C ALA A 47 -1.61 1.81 -7.51
N LEU A 48 -0.65 1.69 -6.59
CA LEU A 48 -0.87 2.03 -5.18
C LEU A 48 -1.30 3.49 -4.98
N LYS A 49 -0.85 4.38 -5.87
CA LYS A 49 -1.24 5.79 -5.89
C LYS A 49 -2.75 5.97 -6.04
N ALA A 50 -3.41 5.14 -6.85
CA ALA A 50 -4.85 5.23 -7.04
C ALA A 50 -5.64 4.87 -5.77
N PHE A 51 -5.14 3.92 -4.97
CA PHE A 51 -5.73 3.63 -3.66
C PHE A 51 -5.53 4.78 -2.69
N TYR A 52 -4.31 5.35 -2.65
CA TYR A 52 -3.99 6.47 -1.77
C TYR A 52 -4.85 7.72 -2.07
N GLU A 53 -5.07 8.03 -3.35
CA GLU A 53 -5.91 9.17 -3.77
C GLU A 53 -7.38 9.00 -3.38
N GLN A 54 -7.88 7.77 -3.32
CA GLN A 54 -9.25 7.44 -2.93
C GLN A 54 -9.46 7.42 -1.41
N LEU A 55 -8.39 7.47 -0.60
CA LEU A 55 -8.53 7.49 0.85
C LEU A 55 -9.15 8.81 1.33
N PRO A 56 -9.95 8.77 2.42
CA PRO A 56 -10.38 9.98 3.11
C PRO A 56 -9.18 10.82 3.54
N GLU A 57 -9.32 12.14 3.51
CA GLU A 57 -8.22 13.05 3.89
C GLU A 57 -7.72 12.82 5.32
N ALA A 58 -8.61 12.38 6.22
CA ALA A 58 -8.26 12.04 7.61
C ALA A 58 -7.29 10.84 7.73
N GLU A 59 -7.19 9.99 6.71
CA GLU A 59 -6.31 8.81 6.69
C GLU A 59 -4.97 9.08 5.98
N LYS A 60 -4.87 10.20 5.26
CA LYS A 60 -3.62 10.61 4.61
C LYS A 60 -2.72 11.26 5.66
N PRO A 61 -1.51 10.75 5.89
CA PRO A 61 -0.62 11.34 6.87
C PRO A 61 -0.26 12.76 6.43
N PHE A 62 -0.15 13.67 7.40
CA PHE A 62 0.49 14.96 7.18
C PHE A 62 1.96 14.70 6.87
N ILE A 63 2.32 14.73 5.59
CA ILE A 63 3.72 14.70 5.17
C ILE A 63 4.30 16.06 5.58
N LEU A 64 5.22 16.05 6.54
CA LEU A 64 6.09 17.19 6.76
C LEU A 64 7.04 17.22 5.56
N GLU A 65 6.78 18.09 4.58
CA GLU A 65 7.81 18.43 3.60
C GLU A 65 8.97 19.06 4.40
N VAL A 66 10.07 18.31 4.52
CA VAL A 66 11.31 18.76 5.18
C VAL A 66 12.25 19.35 4.14
#